data_AF-A0A1D1YS62-F1
#
_entry.id   AF-A0A1D1YS62-F1
#
_cell.length_a   1.000
_cell.length_b   1.000
_cell.length_c   1.000
_cell.angle_alpha   90.00
_cell.angle_beta   90.00
_cell.angle_gamma   90.00
#
_symmetry.space_group_name_H-M   'P 1'
#
loop_
_entity.id
_entity.type
_entity.pdbx_description
1 polymer ?
#
loop_
_entity_poly.entity_id
_entity_poly.type
_entity_poly.pdbx_seq_one_letter_code
_entity_poly.pdbx_strand_id
1 'polypeptide(L)'
;MAGWAQWWCFWCRAPMPTPQGGWCATCGRAGAPVPGFGGPEQPFSPTPAHTPVQFPARPHIVARGGFGGIPPAPKGPTVRGRKRALLVGITYWWHQELLLEAPLNDVQRMKWVLQQKFGFPDQCILVLTDREASPSMSPTRQNLMAAMSWLVRDCQPGDSLVFYYSGHGLQQPDLDGDELDGADEGLCPVDYLTEGLIVDDDVNALIVRPLPHGVKLHAIVD
;
A
#
# COMPACT_ATOMS: atom_id res chain seq x y z
N MET A 1 11.77 -36.17 30.11
CA MET A 1 11.10 -34.91 30.52
C MET A 1 10.46 -34.33 29.27
N ALA A 2 9.15 -34.54 29.08
CA ALA A 2 8.43 -34.06 27.90
C ALA A 2 8.06 -32.58 28.11
N GLY A 3 8.51 -31.70 27.21
CA GLY A 3 8.10 -30.30 27.17
C GLY A 3 6.66 -30.20 26.69
N TRP A 4 5.78 -29.63 27.50
CA TRP A 4 4.39 -29.38 27.14
C TRP A 4 4.35 -28.20 26.18
N ALA A 5 3.88 -28.41 24.95
CA ALA A 5 3.58 -27.31 24.04
C ALA A 5 2.48 -26.43 24.67
N GLN A 6 2.79 -25.17 24.96
CA GLN A 6 1.83 -24.19 25.45
C GLN A 6 1.17 -23.51 24.26
N TRP A 7 -0.16 -23.59 24.21
CA TRP A 7 -0.98 -22.99 23.17
C TRP A 7 -1.52 -21.65 23.64
N TRP A 8 -1.75 -20.74 22.71
CA TRP A 8 -2.18 -19.38 23.03
C TRP A 8 -3.44 -19.05 22.25
N CYS A 9 -4.39 -18.37 22.90
CA CYS A 9 -5.58 -17.86 22.23
C CYS A 9 -5.15 -16.81 21.20
N PHE A 10 -5.55 -16.99 19.95
CA PHE A 10 -5.24 -16.05 18.87
C PHE A 10 -5.67 -14.61 19.18
N TRP A 11 -6.84 -14.46 19.82
CA TRP A 11 -7.47 -13.16 20.06
C TRP A 11 -6.89 -12.36 21.23
N CYS A 12 -6.39 -13.04 22.28
CA CYS A 12 -5.98 -12.37 23.52
C CYS A 12 -4.66 -12.86 24.10
N ARG A 13 -4.00 -13.81 23.42
CA ARG A 13 -2.74 -14.45 23.86
C ARG A 13 -2.81 -15.01 25.29
N ALA A 14 -3.99 -15.42 25.77
CA ALA A 14 -4.13 -16.18 27.00
C ALA A 14 -3.76 -17.66 26.77
N PRO A 15 -3.17 -18.37 27.76
CA PRO A 15 -2.84 -19.79 27.64
C PRO A 15 -4.10 -20.64 27.39
N MET A 16 -4.04 -21.54 26.41
CA MET A 16 -5.12 -22.45 26.04
C MET A 16 -4.73 -23.90 26.38
N PRO A 17 -5.68 -24.70 26.90
CA PRO A 17 -5.42 -26.09 27.26
C PRO A 17 -5.27 -27.03 26.05
N THR A 18 -5.77 -26.64 24.86
CA THR A 18 -5.70 -27.45 23.64
C THR A 18 -5.49 -26.59 22.38
N PRO A 19 -4.86 -27.15 21.32
CA PRO A 19 -4.64 -26.46 20.04
C PRO A 19 -5.89 -26.34 19.16
N GLN A 20 -6.91 -27.16 19.40
CA GLN A 20 -8.07 -27.27 18.52
C GLN A 20 -9.11 -26.23 18.94
N GLY A 21 -9.41 -25.29 18.05
CA GLY A 21 -10.29 -24.14 18.24
C GLY A 21 -11.46 -24.41 19.18
N GLY A 22 -11.29 -23.94 20.42
CA GLY A 22 -12.28 -24.02 21.50
C GLY A 22 -12.60 -22.64 22.05
N TRP A 23 -13.60 -22.58 22.94
CA TRP A 23 -14.07 -21.34 23.55
C TRP A 23 -13.06 -20.82 24.57
N CYS A 24 -12.53 -19.61 24.39
CA CYS A 24 -11.59 -19.01 25.32
C CYS A 24 -12.32 -18.40 26.51
N ALA A 25 -12.08 -18.91 27.72
CA ALA A 25 -12.72 -18.41 28.94
C ALA A 25 -12.31 -16.97 29.31
N THR A 26 -11.16 -16.48 28.81
CA THR A 26 -10.65 -15.13 29.13
C THR A 26 -11.30 -14.05 28.27
N CYS A 27 -11.49 -14.29 26.97
CA CYS A 27 -12.07 -13.30 26.05
C CYS A 27 -13.48 -13.66 25.56
N GLY A 28 -14.01 -14.83 25.93
CA GLY A 28 -15.35 -15.29 25.54
C GLY A 28 -15.52 -15.62 24.05
N ARG A 29 -14.42 -15.73 23.29
CA ARG A 29 -14.43 -15.95 21.83
C ARG A 29 -14.05 -17.38 21.46
N ALA A 30 -14.68 -17.93 20.43
CA ALA A 30 -14.28 -19.20 19.83
C ALA A 30 -12.92 -19.05 19.13
N GLY A 31 -12.06 -20.05 19.23
CA GLY A 31 -10.83 -20.13 18.45
C GLY A 31 -11.10 -20.05 16.94
N ALA A 32 -10.18 -19.45 16.19
CA ALA A 32 -10.30 -19.30 14.75
C ALA A 32 -10.51 -20.67 14.06
N PRO A 33 -11.40 -20.78 13.05
CA PRO A 33 -11.57 -22.03 12.32
C PRO A 33 -10.27 -22.39 11.60
N VAL A 34 -9.79 -23.61 11.82
CA VAL A 34 -8.77 -24.22 10.95
C VAL A 34 -9.40 -24.47 9.58
N PRO A 35 -8.77 -24.08 8.45
CA PRO A 35 -9.28 -24.44 7.13
C PRO A 35 -9.14 -25.95 6.94
N GLY A 36 -10.27 -26.65 6.94
CA GLY A 36 -10.34 -28.08 6.66
C GLY A 36 -10.29 -28.36 5.16
N PHE A 37 -9.39 -29.25 4.76
CA PHE A 37 -9.39 -29.95 3.49
C PHE A 37 -10.71 -30.71 3.27
N GLY A 38 -11.31 -30.58 2.07
CA GLY A 38 -12.28 -31.55 1.55
C GLY A 38 -13.56 -30.96 0.96
N GLY A 39 -13.55 -30.73 -0.35
CA GLY A 39 -14.76 -30.56 -1.17
C GLY A 39 -14.46 -31.00 -2.61
N PRO A 40 -15.35 -31.75 -3.29
CA PRO A 40 -15.03 -32.39 -4.57
C PRO A 40 -15.04 -31.41 -5.74
N GLU A 41 -14.07 -31.58 -6.64
CA GLU A 41 -13.91 -30.86 -7.90
C GLU A 41 -15.16 -30.99 -8.78
N GLN A 42 -15.68 -29.86 -9.26
CA GLN A 42 -16.67 -29.81 -10.33
C GLN A 42 -15.92 -29.56 -11.66
N PRO A 43 -16.21 -30.32 -12.74
CA PRO A 43 -15.50 -30.19 -13.99
C PRO A 43 -15.86 -28.89 -14.72
N PHE A 44 -14.84 -28.14 -15.12
CA PHE A 44 -14.95 -26.95 -15.97
C PHE A 44 -15.52 -27.32 -17.34
N SER A 45 -16.60 -26.64 -17.74
CA SER A 45 -17.11 -26.67 -19.11
C SER A 45 -16.31 -25.70 -19.98
N PRO A 46 -15.97 -26.04 -21.24
CA PRO A 46 -15.22 -25.14 -22.12
C PRO A 46 -16.10 -23.98 -22.60
N THR A 47 -15.59 -22.76 -22.49
CA THR A 47 -16.19 -21.55 -23.08
C THR A 47 -16.04 -21.54 -24.60
N PRO A 48 -17.04 -21.08 -25.37
CA PRO A 48 -16.92 -20.94 -26.81
C PRO A 48 -16.08 -19.71 -27.19
N ALA A 49 -15.34 -19.84 -28.29
CA ALA A 49 -14.44 -18.85 -28.84
C ALA A 49 -15.11 -17.46 -29.03
N HIS A 50 -14.44 -16.43 -28.52
CA HIS A 50 -14.83 -15.04 -28.73
C HIS A 50 -14.64 -14.63 -30.19
N THR A 51 -15.73 -14.29 -30.86
CA THR A 51 -15.76 -13.54 -32.12
C THR A 51 -15.19 -12.13 -31.90
N PRO A 52 -14.34 -11.59 -32.78
CA PRO A 52 -13.88 -10.21 -32.66
C PRO A 52 -15.06 -9.25 -32.86
N VAL A 53 -15.35 -8.45 -31.84
CA VAL A 53 -16.34 -7.37 -31.91
C VAL A 53 -15.77 -6.28 -32.82
N GLN A 54 -16.38 -6.10 -33.99
CA GLN A 54 -16.11 -4.94 -34.86
C GLN A 54 -16.71 -3.68 -34.22
N PHE A 55 -15.86 -2.75 -33.80
CA PHE A 55 -16.30 -1.42 -33.41
C PHE A 55 -16.73 -0.63 -34.65
N PRO A 56 -17.87 0.08 -34.62
CA PRO A 56 -18.25 0.96 -35.72
C PRO A 56 -17.20 2.07 -35.89
N ALA A 57 -16.87 2.37 -37.14
CA ALA A 57 -15.97 3.45 -37.48
C ALA A 57 -16.44 4.78 -36.86
N ARG A 58 -15.49 5.52 -36.30
CA ARG A 58 -15.71 6.87 -35.74
C ARG A 58 -16.42 7.74 -36.76
N PRO A 59 -17.49 8.48 -36.40
CA PRO A 59 -18.03 9.49 -37.30
C PRO A 59 -16.93 10.52 -37.58
N HIS A 60 -16.64 10.73 -38.86
CA HIS A 60 -15.80 11.82 -39.32
C HIS A 60 -16.43 13.13 -38.87
N ILE A 61 -15.86 13.76 -37.84
CA ILE A 61 -16.17 15.15 -37.50
C ILE A 61 -15.67 15.99 -38.66
N VAL A 62 -16.62 16.52 -39.43
CA VAL A 62 -16.38 17.54 -40.44
C VAL A 62 -15.75 18.74 -39.74
N ALA A 63 -14.49 19.02 -40.07
CA ALA A 63 -13.79 20.21 -39.62
C ALA A 63 -14.48 21.45 -40.20
N ARG A 64 -15.37 22.06 -39.42
CA ARG A 64 -15.77 23.45 -39.60
C ARG A 64 -14.87 24.32 -38.72
N GLY A 65 -14.23 25.28 -39.37
CA GLY A 65 -13.14 26.08 -38.82
C GLY A 65 -13.53 26.95 -37.62
N GLY A 66 -12.50 27.25 -36.82
CA GLY A 66 -12.57 28.15 -35.67
C GLY A 66 -11.98 27.55 -34.40
N PHE A 67 -10.69 27.17 -34.40
CA PHE A 67 -9.99 26.88 -33.14
C PHE A 67 -9.67 28.21 -32.44
N GLY A 68 -10.65 28.75 -31.73
CA GLY A 68 -10.36 29.62 -30.59
C GLY A 68 -9.46 28.83 -29.64
N GLY A 69 -8.25 29.31 -29.42
CA GLY A 69 -7.25 28.62 -28.62
C GLY A 69 -7.80 28.30 -27.23
N ILE A 70 -7.72 27.03 -26.84
CA ILE A 70 -7.90 26.63 -25.45
C ILE A 70 -6.90 27.45 -24.64
N PRO A 71 -7.34 28.30 -23.69
CA PRO A 71 -6.41 29.03 -22.85
C PRO A 71 -5.51 28.00 -22.15
N PRO A 72 -4.17 28.23 -22.09
CA PRO A 72 -3.27 27.31 -21.42
C PRO A 72 -3.81 27.07 -20.01
N ALA A 73 -3.87 25.80 -19.60
CA ALA A 73 -4.28 25.43 -18.27
C ALA A 73 -3.55 26.34 -17.25
N PRO A 74 -4.26 26.87 -16.24
CA PRO A 74 -3.65 27.73 -15.24
C PRO A 74 -2.40 27.03 -14.74
N LYS A 75 -1.24 27.68 -14.90
CA LYS A 75 0.02 27.15 -14.39
C LYS A 75 -0.20 26.90 -12.91
N GLY A 76 -0.26 25.62 -12.52
CA GLY A 76 -0.36 25.23 -11.13
C GLY A 76 0.71 25.96 -10.32
N PRO A 77 0.51 26.18 -9.02
CA PRO A 77 1.40 27.00 -8.21
C PRO A 77 2.84 26.62 -8.48
N THR A 78 3.68 27.59 -8.85
CA THR A 78 5.09 27.34 -9.12
C THR A 78 5.71 26.79 -7.84
N VAL A 79 5.98 25.49 -7.80
CA VAL A 79 6.67 24.85 -6.68
C VAL A 79 8.10 25.37 -6.70
N ARG A 80 8.38 26.35 -5.86
CA ARG A 80 9.73 26.93 -5.67
C ARG A 80 10.48 26.30 -4.50
N GLY A 81 9.84 25.43 -3.72
CA GLY A 81 10.44 24.72 -2.60
C GLY A 81 11.15 23.42 -3.01
N ARG A 82 11.73 22.76 -2.02
CA ARG A 82 12.44 21.48 -2.16
C ARG A 82 11.46 20.38 -2.57
N LYS A 83 12.01 19.39 -3.25
CA LYS A 83 11.27 18.20 -3.70
C LYS A 83 11.84 16.96 -3.01
N ARG A 84 10.99 16.16 -2.38
CA ARG A 84 11.37 14.87 -1.80
C ARG A 84 10.33 13.81 -2.09
N ALA A 85 10.78 12.58 -2.37
CA ALA A 85 9.89 11.46 -2.60
C ALA A 85 10.31 10.25 -1.78
N LEU A 86 9.32 9.51 -1.29
CA LEU A 86 9.47 8.17 -0.75
C LEU A 86 8.71 7.22 -1.67
N LEU A 87 9.41 6.26 -2.25
CA LEU A 87 8.84 5.22 -3.11
C LEU A 87 9.03 3.87 -2.44
N VAL A 88 7.95 3.12 -2.28
CA VAL A 88 7.92 1.83 -1.62
C VAL A 88 7.34 0.80 -2.58
N GLY A 89 8.05 -0.31 -2.77
CA GLY A 89 7.59 -1.43 -3.60
C GLY A 89 7.86 -2.76 -2.90
N ILE A 90 6.83 -3.52 -2.60
CA ILE A 90 6.95 -4.76 -1.83
C ILE A 90 6.40 -5.92 -2.66
N THR A 91 7.26 -6.90 -2.98
CA THR A 91 6.88 -8.08 -3.77
C THR A 91 6.45 -9.26 -2.92
N TYR A 92 6.80 -9.29 -1.63
CA TYR A 92 6.59 -10.42 -0.72
C TYR A 92 7.18 -11.73 -1.27
N TRP A 93 8.36 -11.64 -1.90
CA TRP A 93 8.93 -12.75 -2.70
C TRP A 93 9.22 -14.03 -1.91
N TRP A 94 9.27 -13.93 -0.60
CA TRP A 94 9.46 -15.03 0.34
C TRP A 94 8.16 -15.78 0.68
N HIS A 95 6.99 -15.28 0.25
CA HIS A 95 5.69 -15.87 0.54
C HIS A 95 4.86 -16.09 -0.74
N GLN A 96 4.62 -17.35 -1.09
CA GLN A 96 4.00 -17.70 -2.38
C GLN A 96 2.59 -17.11 -2.55
N GLU A 97 1.78 -17.06 -1.50
CA GLU A 97 0.39 -16.57 -1.58
C GLU A 97 0.30 -15.04 -1.60
N LEU A 98 1.36 -14.33 -1.17
CA LEU A 98 1.39 -12.87 -1.11
C LEU A 98 2.20 -12.27 -2.25
N LEU A 99 2.81 -13.09 -3.10
CA LEU A 99 3.74 -12.65 -4.14
C LEU A 99 3.05 -11.68 -5.11
N LEU A 100 3.67 -10.52 -5.32
CA LEU A 100 3.32 -9.54 -6.35
C LEU A 100 4.51 -9.33 -7.30
N GLU A 101 4.24 -9.38 -8.60
CA GLU A 101 5.30 -9.23 -9.63
C GLU A 101 5.54 -7.77 -10.05
N ALA A 102 4.50 -6.93 -9.95
CA ALA A 102 4.49 -5.56 -10.48
C ALA A 102 5.27 -4.50 -9.66
N PRO A 103 5.26 -4.51 -8.30
CA PRO A 103 5.68 -3.34 -7.50
C PRO A 103 7.08 -2.78 -7.79
N LEU A 104 8.05 -3.64 -8.13
CA LEU A 104 9.40 -3.19 -8.48
C LEU A 104 9.39 -2.37 -9.76
N ASN A 105 8.70 -2.84 -10.80
CA ASN A 105 8.58 -2.10 -12.05
C ASN A 105 7.82 -0.79 -11.83
N ASP A 106 6.81 -0.78 -10.97
CA ASP A 106 5.98 0.41 -10.74
C ASP A 106 6.76 1.50 -10.00
N VAL A 107 7.55 1.13 -8.98
CA VAL A 107 8.51 2.03 -8.32
C VAL A 107 9.51 2.61 -9.31
N GLN A 108 10.08 1.80 -10.22
CA GLN A 108 11.03 2.30 -11.21
C GLN A 108 10.37 3.28 -12.20
N ARG A 109 9.14 3.00 -12.64
CA ARG A 109 8.38 3.90 -13.50
C ARG A 109 8.04 5.20 -12.79
N MET A 110 7.60 5.14 -11.54
CA MET A 110 7.30 6.32 -10.75
C MET A 110 8.56 7.16 -10.54
N LYS A 111 9.69 6.53 -10.17
CA LYS A 111 11.00 7.21 -10.06
C LYS A 111 11.36 7.94 -11.35
N TRP A 112 11.24 7.27 -12.49
CA TRP A 112 11.51 7.86 -13.80
C TRP A 112 10.60 9.06 -14.07
N VAL A 113 9.29 8.95 -13.83
CA VAL A 113 8.34 10.06 -14.03
C VAL A 113 8.70 11.25 -13.14
N LEU A 114 8.99 11.03 -11.86
CA LEU A 114 9.36 12.10 -10.93
C LEU A 114 10.63 12.83 -11.35
N GLN A 115 11.62 12.10 -11.84
CA GLN A 115 12.87 12.69 -12.33
C GLN A 115 12.67 13.42 -13.66
N GLN A 116 12.13 12.74 -14.66
CA GLN A 116 12.11 13.23 -16.05
C GLN A 116 11.00 14.23 -16.34
N LYS A 117 9.88 14.17 -15.62
CA LYS A 117 8.71 15.03 -15.86
C LYS A 117 8.52 16.07 -14.78
N PHE A 118 8.83 15.70 -13.52
CA PHE A 118 8.60 16.58 -12.38
C PHE A 118 9.87 17.15 -11.76
N GLY A 119 11.07 16.80 -12.27
CA GLY A 119 12.34 17.39 -11.85
C GLY A 119 12.69 17.14 -10.38
N PHE A 120 12.41 15.95 -9.86
CA PHE A 120 12.91 15.51 -8.55
C PHE A 120 14.38 15.09 -8.68
N PRO A 121 15.31 15.66 -7.89
CA PRO A 121 16.70 15.19 -7.85
C PRO A 121 16.78 13.75 -7.32
N ASP A 122 17.65 12.91 -7.89
CA ASP A 122 17.81 11.50 -7.48
C ASP A 122 18.11 11.34 -5.98
N GLN A 123 19.03 12.17 -5.46
CA GLN A 123 19.40 12.22 -4.03
C GLN A 123 18.26 12.63 -3.08
N CYS A 124 17.12 13.08 -3.62
CA CYS A 124 15.94 13.44 -2.85
C CYS A 124 14.81 12.40 -3.00
N ILE A 125 15.08 11.26 -3.63
CA ILE A 125 14.15 10.14 -3.77
C ILE A 125 14.70 8.99 -2.94
N LEU A 126 14.01 8.66 -1.85
CA LEU A 126 14.26 7.46 -1.06
C LEU A 126 13.43 6.31 -1.62
N VAL A 127 14.05 5.17 -1.84
CA VAL A 127 13.40 3.97 -2.39
C VAL A 127 13.60 2.82 -1.41
N LEU A 128 12.50 2.17 -1.02
CA LEU A 128 12.51 0.96 -0.19
C LEU A 128 11.89 -0.19 -0.98
N THR A 129 12.61 -1.30 -1.13
CA THR A 129 12.08 -2.51 -1.77
C THR A 129 12.58 -3.77 -1.09
N ASP A 130 11.76 -4.82 -1.06
CA ASP A 130 12.09 -6.09 -0.41
C ASP A 130 13.07 -6.96 -1.22
N ARG A 131 13.56 -6.46 -2.37
CA ARG A 131 14.64 -7.07 -3.15
C ARG A 131 16.01 -6.44 -2.91
N GLU A 132 16.07 -5.34 -2.17
CA GLU A 132 17.35 -4.73 -1.82
C GLU A 132 18.11 -5.57 -0.79
N ALA A 133 19.42 -5.70 -0.97
CA ALA A 133 20.26 -6.50 -0.08
C ALA A 133 20.54 -5.79 1.26
N SER A 134 20.46 -4.45 1.28
CA SER A 134 20.73 -3.67 2.50
C SER A 134 19.55 -3.76 3.47
N PRO A 135 19.75 -4.20 4.73
CA PRO A 135 18.69 -4.27 5.73
C PRO A 135 18.00 -2.93 5.99
N SER A 136 18.74 -1.82 5.87
CA SER A 136 18.20 -0.45 6.04
C SER A 136 17.27 -0.01 4.90
N MET A 137 17.30 -0.70 3.75
CA MET A 137 16.46 -0.39 2.59
C MET A 137 15.30 -1.38 2.42
N SER A 138 15.22 -2.38 3.30
CA SER A 138 14.09 -3.30 3.36
C SER A 138 12.84 -2.58 3.90
N PRO A 139 11.65 -2.75 3.30
CA PRO A 139 10.43 -2.05 3.68
C PRO A 139 9.74 -2.71 4.89
N THR A 140 10.48 -2.83 5.99
CA THR A 140 9.95 -3.26 7.30
C THR A 140 9.09 -2.16 7.91
N ARG A 141 8.23 -2.52 8.87
CA ARG A 141 7.35 -1.55 9.56
C ARG A 141 8.18 -0.39 10.12
N GLN A 142 9.26 -0.72 10.83
CA GLN A 142 10.18 0.27 11.40
C GLN A 142 10.82 1.17 10.34
N ASN A 143 11.32 0.61 9.24
CA ASN A 143 11.98 1.39 8.19
C ASN A 143 11.01 2.28 7.44
N LEU A 144 9.78 1.81 7.19
CA LEU A 144 8.72 2.60 6.57
C LEU A 144 8.34 3.81 7.44
N MET A 145 8.13 3.61 8.75
CA MET A 145 7.84 4.73 9.67
C MET A 145 8.99 5.74 9.72
N ALA A 146 10.24 5.27 9.73
CA ALA A 146 11.43 6.13 9.70
C ALA A 146 11.53 6.92 8.39
N ALA A 147 11.24 6.28 7.26
CA ALA A 147 11.25 6.90 5.93
C ALA A 147 10.12 7.92 5.76
N MET A 148 8.92 7.63 6.26
CA MET A 148 7.80 8.58 6.33
C MET A 148 8.18 9.81 7.16
N SER A 149 8.80 9.61 8.31
CA SER A 149 9.32 10.71 9.14
C SER A 149 10.39 11.53 8.41
N TRP A 150 11.28 10.89 7.64
CA TRP A 150 12.27 11.57 6.81
C TRP A 150 11.64 12.40 5.69
N LEU A 151 10.55 11.92 5.08
CA LEU A 151 9.86 12.58 3.98
C LEU A 151 9.39 13.98 4.38
N VAL A 152 8.82 14.11 5.58
CA VAL A 152 8.22 15.36 6.07
C VAL A 152 9.16 16.22 6.93
N ARG A 153 10.33 15.69 7.29
CA ARG A 153 11.29 16.37 8.19
C ARG A 153 11.70 17.74 7.67
N ASP A 154 11.59 18.77 8.50
CA ASP A 154 12.01 20.16 8.21
C ASP A 154 11.31 20.79 6.99
N CYS A 155 10.14 20.29 6.56
CA CYS A 155 9.41 20.86 5.43
C CYS A 155 9.07 22.34 5.61
N GLN A 156 9.13 23.09 4.52
CA GLN A 156 8.86 24.53 4.48
C GLN A 156 7.75 24.83 3.46
N PRO A 157 6.99 25.93 3.65
CA PRO A 157 5.97 26.34 2.68
C PRO A 157 6.54 26.39 1.25
N GLY A 158 5.84 25.76 0.31
CA GLY A 158 6.26 25.63 -1.08
C GLY A 158 7.04 24.34 -1.42
N ASP A 159 7.43 23.53 -0.43
CA ASP A 159 7.99 22.19 -0.65
C ASP A 159 6.94 21.25 -1.28
N SER A 160 7.39 20.30 -2.10
CA SER A 160 6.55 19.31 -2.77
C SER A 160 7.04 17.89 -2.47
N LEU A 161 6.17 17.12 -1.85
CA LEU A 161 6.43 15.77 -1.39
C LEU A 161 5.64 14.76 -2.22
N VAL A 162 6.20 13.58 -2.40
CA VAL A 162 5.52 12.42 -2.99
C VAL A 162 5.71 11.21 -2.07
N PHE A 163 4.60 10.57 -1.73
CA PHE A 163 4.59 9.24 -1.14
C PHE A 163 3.96 8.30 -2.16
N TYR A 164 4.71 7.27 -2.59
CA TYR A 164 4.22 6.24 -3.49
C TYR A 164 4.40 4.89 -2.82
N TYR A 165 3.32 4.13 -2.73
CA TYR A 165 3.32 2.77 -2.22
C TYR A 165 2.73 1.84 -3.27
N SER A 166 3.43 0.74 -3.55
CA SER A 166 2.93 -0.37 -4.35
C SER A 166 3.15 -1.68 -3.59
N GLY A 167 2.06 -2.37 -3.26
CA GLY A 167 2.09 -3.56 -2.41
C GLY A 167 0.70 -3.97 -1.90
N HIS A 168 0.63 -4.89 -0.94
CA HIS A 168 -0.66 -5.26 -0.35
C HIS A 168 -1.17 -4.16 0.59
N GLY A 169 -2.48 -3.99 0.58
CA GLY A 169 -3.26 -3.32 1.63
C GLY A 169 -4.27 -4.31 2.23
N LEU A 170 -4.52 -4.20 3.54
CA LEU A 170 -5.48 -5.04 4.26
C LEU A 170 -6.37 -4.18 5.14
N GLN A 171 -7.55 -4.71 5.50
CA GLN A 171 -8.43 -4.11 6.49
C GLN A 171 -8.32 -4.88 7.81
N GLN A 172 -8.29 -4.17 8.94
CA GLN A 172 -8.39 -4.73 10.29
C GLN A 172 -9.60 -4.12 11.04
N PRO A 173 -10.20 -4.81 12.02
CA PRO A 173 -11.28 -4.21 12.80
C PRO A 173 -10.79 -2.95 13.54
N ASP A 174 -11.52 -1.86 13.39
CA ASP A 174 -11.29 -0.61 14.11
C ASP A 174 -11.43 -0.84 15.62
N LEU A 175 -10.47 -0.31 16.39
CA LEU A 175 -10.39 -0.45 17.84
C LEU A 175 -10.66 0.85 18.62
N ASP A 176 -10.63 2.02 17.98
CA ASP A 176 -10.82 3.31 18.63
C ASP A 176 -12.11 4.06 18.22
N GLY A 177 -12.77 3.58 17.16
CA GLY A 177 -14.12 3.98 16.77
C GLY A 177 -14.15 5.25 15.91
N ASP A 178 -13.05 5.60 15.25
CA ASP A 178 -13.00 6.75 14.34
C ASP A 178 -13.47 6.43 12.91
N GLU A 179 -13.56 5.15 12.55
CA GLU A 179 -14.04 4.67 11.25
C GLU A 179 -15.57 4.49 11.20
N LEU A 180 -16.19 4.95 10.11
CA LEU A 180 -17.65 4.90 9.94
C LEU A 180 -18.18 3.49 9.62
N ASP A 181 -17.32 2.63 9.07
CA ASP A 181 -17.62 1.23 8.73
C ASP A 181 -16.99 0.22 9.71
N GLY A 182 -16.15 0.70 10.63
CA GLY A 182 -15.52 -0.09 11.68
C GLY A 182 -14.32 -0.92 11.22
N ALA A 183 -13.60 -0.50 10.17
CA ALA A 183 -12.37 -1.18 9.73
C ALA A 183 -11.25 -0.20 9.35
N ASP A 184 -10.08 -0.32 9.98
CA ASP A 184 -8.89 0.43 9.57
C ASP A 184 -8.32 -0.16 8.29
N GLU A 185 -8.02 0.69 7.32
CA GLU A 185 -7.20 0.32 6.17
C GLU A 185 -5.71 0.43 6.52
N GLY A 186 -4.92 -0.57 6.14
CA GLY A 186 -3.51 -0.65 6.50
C GLY A 186 -2.62 -1.09 5.36
N LEU A 187 -1.47 -0.43 5.25
CA LEU A 187 -0.37 -0.87 4.40
C LEU A 187 0.30 -2.08 5.03
N CYS A 188 0.75 -3.03 4.20
CA CYS A 188 1.42 -4.25 4.64
C CYS A 188 2.95 -4.16 4.47
N PRO A 189 3.72 -3.78 5.51
CA PRO A 189 5.17 -3.94 5.50
C PRO A 189 5.63 -5.35 5.13
N VAL A 190 6.89 -5.53 4.73
CA VAL A 190 7.43 -6.86 4.43
C VAL A 190 7.38 -7.82 5.63
N ASP A 191 7.32 -7.30 6.85
CA ASP A 191 7.25 -8.02 8.11
C ASP A 191 5.88 -7.90 8.81
N TYR A 192 4.83 -7.56 8.08
CA TYR A 192 3.49 -7.32 8.66
C TYR A 192 2.90 -8.54 9.39
N LEU A 193 3.29 -9.77 9.02
CA LEU A 193 2.86 -10.99 9.73
C LEU A 193 3.34 -11.02 11.18
N THR A 194 4.46 -10.36 11.51
CA THR A 194 5.03 -10.31 12.85
C THR A 194 4.83 -8.95 13.52
N GLU A 195 4.97 -7.86 12.77
CA GLU A 195 4.95 -6.48 13.30
C GLU A 195 3.62 -5.75 13.08
N GLY A 196 2.69 -6.36 12.34
CA GLY A 196 1.38 -5.78 12.03
C GLY A 196 1.40 -4.78 10.88
N LEU A 197 0.21 -4.21 10.61
CA LEU A 197 0.00 -3.21 9.56
C LEU A 197 0.56 -1.84 9.97
N ILE A 198 0.71 -0.97 8.97
CA ILE A 198 0.74 0.48 9.19
C ILE A 198 -0.65 0.99 8.82
N VAL A 199 -1.47 1.27 9.82
CA VAL A 199 -2.83 1.76 9.61
C VAL A 199 -2.80 3.19 9.07
N ASP A 200 -3.88 3.58 8.40
CA ASP A 200 -4.07 4.93 7.86
C ASP A 200 -3.89 6.01 8.93
N ASP A 201 -4.26 5.74 10.17
CA ASP A 201 -4.14 6.69 11.26
C ASP A 201 -2.67 6.94 11.67
N ASP A 202 -1.81 5.89 11.58
CA ASP A 202 -0.35 6.02 11.67
C ASP A 202 0.20 6.86 10.51
N VAL A 203 -0.30 6.64 9.28
CA VAL A 203 0.11 7.41 8.09
C VAL A 203 -0.29 8.87 8.25
N ASN A 204 -1.52 9.14 8.67
CA ASN A 204 -2.06 10.47 8.92
C ASN A 204 -1.24 11.21 9.98
N ALA A 205 -0.96 10.56 11.10
CA ALA A 205 -0.13 11.12 12.17
C ALA A 205 1.30 11.43 11.72
N LEU A 206 1.89 10.60 10.85
CA LEU A 206 3.28 10.75 10.42
C LEU A 206 3.48 11.74 9.27
N ILE A 207 2.64 11.70 8.23
CA ILE A 207 2.92 12.45 6.99
C ILE A 207 1.85 13.48 6.62
N VAL A 208 0.72 13.55 7.33
CA VAL A 208 -0.35 14.53 7.04
C VAL A 208 -0.42 15.59 8.13
N ARG A 209 -0.73 15.19 9.37
CA ARG A 209 -0.88 16.11 10.53
C ARG A 209 0.33 17.03 10.76
N PRO A 210 1.59 16.60 10.57
CA PRO A 210 2.76 17.46 10.82
C PRO A 210 3.06 18.49 9.72
N LEU A 211 2.38 18.45 8.57
CA LEU A 211 2.74 19.30 7.44
C LEU A 211 2.39 20.77 7.69
N PRO A 212 3.36 21.70 7.56
CA PRO A 212 3.08 23.12 7.68
C PRO A 212 2.28 23.63 6.47
N HIS A 213 1.51 24.69 6.70
CA HIS A 213 0.69 25.32 5.66
C HIS A 213 1.54 25.70 4.43
N GLY A 214 1.07 25.35 3.24
CA GLY A 214 1.73 25.63 1.97
C GLY A 214 2.68 24.53 1.48
N VAL A 215 2.92 23.47 2.27
CA VAL A 215 3.53 22.23 1.76
C VAL A 215 2.49 21.43 0.99
N LYS A 216 2.91 20.74 -0.07
CA LYS A 216 2.05 19.82 -0.82
C LYS A 216 2.57 18.41 -0.74
N LEU A 217 1.76 17.49 -0.25
CA LEU A 217 1.99 16.05 -0.33
C LEU A 217 1.05 15.44 -1.37
N HIS A 218 1.60 14.66 -2.29
CA HIS A 218 0.84 13.78 -3.17
C HIS A 218 1.10 12.34 -2.71
N ALA A 219 0.06 11.67 -2.21
CA ALA A 219 0.10 10.25 -1.86
C ALA A 219 -0.58 9.44 -2.97
N ILE A 220 0.08 8.39 -3.42
CA ILE A 220 -0.44 7.43 -4.39
C ILE A 220 -0.20 6.04 -3.79
N VAL A 221 -1.28 5.26 -3.69
CA VAL A 221 -1.26 3.89 -3.17
C VAL A 221 -1.83 3.00 -4.27
N ASP A 222 -1.08 1.97 -4.64
CA ASP A 222 -1.33 1.05 -5.74
C ASP A 222 -1.33 -0.41 -5.26
#